data_AF-A0A2N6VBU0-F1
#
_entry.id   AF-A0A2N6VBU0-F1
#
_cell.length_a   1.000
_cell.length_b   1.000
_cell.length_c   1.000
_cell.angle_alpha   90.00
_cell.angle_beta   90.00
_cell.angle_gamma   90.00
#
_symmetry.space_group_name_H-M   'P 1'
#
loop_
_entity.id
_entity.type
_entity.pdbx_description
1 polymer ?
#
loop_
_entity_poly.entity_id
_entity_poly.type
_entity_poly.pdbx_seq_one_letter_code
_entity_poly.pdbx_strand_id
1 'polypeptide(L)'
;ERPNQIDKKREDVTVTAADLLSVKDTPGQITEGGLRTNISVGIQYVQSWLNGNGAAAINGLMEDAATAEISRSQVWQWVKEGVKLDDSGEQITKDFVQKL
;
A
#
# COMPACT_ATOMS: atom_id res chain seq x y z
N GLU A 1 26.85 27.62 -6.86
CA GLU A 1 26.27 26.27 -6.86
C GLU A 1 25.78 25.93 -5.45
N ARG A 2 24.61 25.30 -5.32
CA ARG A 2 24.07 24.80 -4.04
C ARG A 2 23.68 23.33 -4.24
N PRO A 3 24.56 22.37 -3.89
CA PRO A 3 24.36 20.96 -4.24
C PRO A 3 23.24 20.27 -3.44
N ASN A 4 22.71 20.93 -2.41
CA ASN A 4 21.63 20.43 -1.56
C ASN A 4 20.85 21.57 -0.90
N GLN A 5 19.85 21.21 -0.08
CA GLN A 5 18.95 22.12 0.61
C GLN A 5 19.05 22.05 2.15
N ILE A 6 20.20 21.66 2.70
CA ILE A 6 20.38 21.46 4.17
C ILE A 6 20.12 22.76 4.97
N ASP A 7 20.25 23.92 4.33
CA ASP A 7 19.95 25.24 4.90
C ASP A 7 18.45 25.54 4.99
N LYS A 8 17.57 24.79 4.31
CA LYS A 8 16.12 24.90 4.44
C LYS A 8 15.63 24.19 5.71
N LYS A 9 15.66 24.90 6.85
CA LYS A 9 15.37 24.34 8.19
C LYS A 9 13.91 24.00 8.49
N ARG A 10 12.96 24.52 7.72
CA ARG A 10 11.51 24.32 7.92
C ARG A 10 11.00 24.72 9.32
N GLU A 11 11.52 25.83 9.86
CA GLU A 11 11.06 26.41 11.14
C GLU A 11 9.58 26.84 11.10
N ASP A 12 8.99 26.94 9.90
CA ASP A 12 7.56 27.16 9.66
C ASP A 12 6.67 25.96 10.04
N VAL A 13 7.24 24.76 10.22
CA VAL A 13 6.47 23.53 10.45
C VAL A 13 6.54 23.12 11.90
N THR A 14 5.38 22.97 12.54
CA THR A 14 5.24 22.33 13.85
C THR A 14 4.44 21.05 13.66
N VAL A 15 4.99 19.90 14.08
CA VAL A 15 4.34 18.58 13.96
C VAL A 15 4.11 18.01 15.35
N THR A 16 2.89 17.59 15.63
CA THR A 16 2.51 16.89 16.85
C THR A 16 2.39 15.38 16.59
N ALA A 17 2.36 14.57 17.65
CA ALA A 17 2.10 13.14 17.52
C ALA A 17 0.71 12.83 16.93
N ALA A 18 -0.28 13.70 17.17
CA ALA A 18 -1.62 13.56 16.61
C ALA A 18 -1.61 13.72 15.08
N ASP A 19 -0.78 14.64 14.56
CA ASP A 19 -0.64 14.86 13.12
C ASP A 19 -0.03 13.64 12.41
N LEU A 20 0.85 12.89 13.09
CA LEU A 20 1.44 11.66 12.53
C LEU A 20 0.47 10.46 12.54
N LEU A 21 -0.64 10.55 13.28
CA LEU A 21 -1.65 9.49 13.44
C LEU A 21 -3.01 9.85 12.86
N SER A 22 -3.08 10.92 12.06
CA SER A 22 -4.32 11.49 11.53
C SER A 22 -4.87 10.70 10.32
N VAL A 23 -5.12 9.40 10.49
CA VAL A 23 -5.62 8.50 9.42
C VAL A 23 -6.90 9.04 8.79
N LYS A 24 -7.81 9.59 9.61
CA LYS A 24 -9.06 10.23 9.17
C LYS A 24 -8.86 11.40 8.19
N ASP A 25 -7.69 12.04 8.23
CA ASP A 25 -7.36 13.20 7.40
C ASP A 25 -6.64 12.77 6.10
N THR A 26 -6.45 11.45 5.90
CA THR A 26 -5.91 10.84 4.67
C THR A 26 -7.04 10.16 3.90
N PRO A 27 -7.79 10.89 3.06
CA PRO A 27 -8.91 10.32 2.32
C PRO A 27 -8.44 9.27 1.33
N GLY A 28 -9.21 8.19 1.19
CA GLY A 28 -8.97 7.10 0.26
C GLY A 28 -10.21 6.22 0.16
N GLN A 29 -10.25 5.36 -0.87
CA GLN A 29 -11.32 4.39 -1.06
C GLN A 29 -10.73 2.99 -1.16
N ILE A 30 -11.44 2.01 -0.63
CA ILE A 30 -11.13 0.59 -0.67
C ILE A 30 -12.03 -0.02 -1.73
N THR A 31 -11.50 -0.22 -2.94
CA THR A 31 -12.24 -0.71 -4.11
C THR A 31 -11.82 -2.13 -4.46
N GLU A 32 -12.67 -2.87 -5.20
CA GLU A 32 -12.30 -4.21 -5.65
C GLU A 32 -11.06 -4.15 -6.56
N GLY A 33 -10.99 -3.13 -7.41
CA GLY A 33 -9.83 -2.88 -8.28
C GLY A 33 -8.53 -2.68 -7.50
N GLY A 34 -8.57 -1.92 -6.40
CA GLY A 34 -7.43 -1.75 -5.50
C GLY A 34 -7.04 -3.07 -4.81
N LEU A 35 -8.02 -3.84 -4.35
CA LEU A 35 -7.80 -5.16 -3.75
C LEU A 35 -7.15 -6.14 -4.74
N ARG A 36 -7.66 -6.24 -5.97
CA ARG A 36 -7.07 -7.06 -7.04
C ARG A 36 -5.65 -6.64 -7.37
N THR A 37 -5.38 -5.33 -7.35
CA THR A 37 -4.04 -4.79 -7.59
C THR A 37 -3.07 -5.24 -6.50
N ASN A 38 -3.45 -5.11 -5.22
CA ASN A 38 -2.63 -5.58 -4.10
C ASN A 38 -2.34 -7.09 -4.18
N ILE A 39 -3.35 -7.91 -4.49
CA ILE A 39 -3.17 -9.37 -4.66
C ILE A 39 -2.19 -9.66 -5.80
N SER A 40 -2.41 -9.05 -6.96
CA SER A 40 -1.62 -9.28 -8.18
C SER A 40 -0.16 -8.85 -7.99
N VAL A 41 0.09 -7.64 -7.48
CA VAL A 41 1.45 -7.12 -7.27
C VAL A 41 2.16 -7.92 -6.18
N GLY A 42 1.50 -8.25 -5.07
CA GLY A 42 2.07 -9.05 -4.00
C GLY A 42 2.55 -10.42 -4.47
N ILE A 43 1.74 -11.14 -5.25
CA ILE A 43 2.09 -12.46 -5.78
C ILE A 43 3.22 -12.37 -6.81
N GLN A 44 3.11 -11.45 -7.78
CA GLN A 44 4.13 -11.28 -8.83
C GLN A 44 5.49 -10.89 -8.23
N TYR A 45 5.51 -10.02 -7.22
CA TYR A 45 6.74 -9.65 -6.54
C TYR A 45 7.36 -10.83 -5.81
N VAL A 46 6.57 -11.59 -5.03
CA VAL A 46 7.08 -12.79 -4.32
C VAL A 46 7.62 -13.81 -5.30
N GLN A 47 6.97 -14.02 -6.45
CA GLN A 47 7.49 -14.88 -7.52
C GLN A 47 8.85 -14.37 -8.04
N SER A 48 8.95 -13.07 -8.36
CA SER A 48 10.21 -12.46 -8.82
C SER A 48 11.33 -12.65 -7.79
N TRP A 49 11.02 -12.37 -6.52
CA TRP A 49 11.96 -12.46 -5.42
C TRP A 49 12.46 -13.90 -5.21
N LEU A 50 11.56 -14.89 -5.25
CA LEU A 50 11.91 -16.32 -5.16
C LEU A 50 12.75 -16.80 -6.35
N ASN A 51 12.67 -16.14 -7.51
CA ASN A 51 13.54 -16.38 -8.65
C ASN A 51 14.88 -15.61 -8.58
N GLY A 52 15.19 -14.99 -7.43
CA GLY A 52 16.44 -14.26 -7.20
C GLY A 52 16.44 -12.82 -7.70
N ASN A 53 15.28 -12.26 -8.09
CA ASN A 53 15.16 -10.88 -8.54
C ASN A 53 14.32 -10.02 -7.59
N GLY A 54 15.01 -9.24 -6.76
CA GLY A 54 14.38 -8.31 -5.80
C GLY A 54 13.91 -6.98 -6.39
N ALA A 55 14.24 -6.68 -7.65
CA ALA A 55 13.83 -5.47 -8.37
C ALA A 55 12.95 -5.89 -9.57
N ALA A 56 11.64 -5.88 -9.36
CA ALA A 56 10.68 -6.50 -10.27
C ALA A 56 9.98 -5.43 -11.12
N ALA A 57 10.03 -5.56 -12.45
CA ALA A 57 9.21 -4.74 -13.33
C ALA A 57 7.76 -5.30 -13.35
N ILE A 58 6.83 -4.64 -12.64
CA ILE A 58 5.43 -5.05 -12.53
C ILE A 58 4.56 -3.88 -12.99
N ASN A 59 3.66 -4.12 -13.95
CA ASN A 59 2.76 -3.10 -14.51
C ASN A 59 3.46 -1.80 -14.98
N GLY A 60 4.72 -1.89 -15.41
CA GLY A 60 5.52 -0.74 -15.86
C GLY A 60 6.22 0.04 -14.75
N LEU A 61 6.13 -0.40 -13.49
CA LEU A 61 6.85 0.15 -12.33
C LEU A 61 7.96 -0.80 -11.89
N MET A 62 9.02 -0.24 -11.28
CA MET A 62 10.07 -1.02 -10.64
C MET A 62 9.75 -1.21 -9.17
N GLU A 63 9.24 -2.39 -8.83
CA GLU A 63 8.79 -2.73 -7.49
C GLU A 63 9.90 -3.40 -6.68
N ASP A 64 9.90 -3.10 -5.37
CA ASP A 64 10.72 -3.76 -4.37
C ASP A 64 9.84 -4.40 -3.27
N ALA A 65 10.48 -4.89 -2.21
CA ALA A 65 9.78 -5.60 -1.15
C ALA A 65 8.77 -4.71 -0.41
N ALA A 66 8.98 -3.40 -0.33
CA ALA A 66 8.05 -2.50 0.34
C ALA A 66 6.68 -2.49 -0.35
N THR A 67 6.64 -2.60 -1.68
CA THR A 67 5.38 -2.69 -2.44
C THR A 67 4.62 -3.98 -2.12
N ALA A 68 5.31 -5.12 -2.05
CA ALA A 68 4.68 -6.37 -1.64
C ALA A 68 4.21 -6.34 -0.19
N GLU A 69 4.98 -5.72 0.70
CA GLU A 69 4.67 -5.59 2.12
C GLU A 69 3.41 -4.74 2.36
N ILE A 70 3.29 -3.57 1.73
CA ILE A 70 2.08 -2.75 1.85
C ILE A 70 0.87 -3.44 1.21
N SER A 71 1.07 -4.15 0.09
CA SER A 71 0.01 -4.91 -0.58
C SER A 71 -0.57 -5.99 0.33
N ARG A 72 0.29 -6.86 0.91
CA ARG A 72 -0.20 -7.93 1.79
C ARG A 72 -0.78 -7.40 3.12
N SER A 73 -0.25 -6.30 3.62
CA SER A 73 -0.68 -5.71 4.90
C SER A 73 -2.07 -5.10 4.80
N GLN A 74 -2.37 -4.43 3.68
CA GLN A 74 -3.73 -3.92 3.40
C GLN A 74 -4.73 -5.07 3.27
N VAL A 75 -4.42 -6.10 2.49
CA VAL A 75 -5.30 -7.30 2.35
C VAL A 75 -5.56 -7.94 3.72
N TRP A 76 -4.50 -8.13 4.52
CA TRP A 76 -4.62 -8.69 5.86
C TRP A 76 -5.51 -7.83 6.77
N GLN A 77 -5.27 -6.51 6.80
CA GLN A 77 -6.02 -5.59 7.65
C GLN A 77 -7.50 -5.56 7.28
N TRP A 78 -7.81 -5.51 5.98
CA TRP A 78 -9.20 -5.47 5.51
C TRP A 78 -9.97 -6.76 5.81
N VAL A 79 -9.32 -7.92 5.65
CA VAL A 79 -9.91 -9.21 6.06
C VAL A 79 -10.10 -9.27 7.58
N LYS A 80 -9.11 -8.80 8.35
CA LYS A 80 -9.12 -8.87 9.82
C LYS A 80 -10.22 -8.00 10.43
N GLU A 81 -10.41 -6.80 9.89
CA GLU A 81 -11.41 -5.83 10.36
C GLU A 81 -12.77 -6.01 9.66
N GLY A 82 -12.88 -6.94 8.69
CA GLY A 82 -14.12 -7.22 7.97
C GLY A 82 -14.64 -6.01 7.19
N VAL A 83 -13.73 -5.27 6.57
CA VAL A 83 -14.01 -4.05 5.80
C VAL A 83 -14.93 -4.36 4.62
N LYS A 84 -15.81 -3.41 4.27
CA LYS A 84 -16.62 -3.45 3.05
C LYS A 84 -15.96 -2.63 1.97
N LEU A 85 -16.03 -3.13 0.74
CA LEU A 85 -15.64 -2.38 -0.44
C LEU A 85 -16.54 -1.15 -0.62
N ASP A 86 -15.93 0.00 -0.91
CA ASP A 86 -16.64 1.27 -1.08
C ASP A 86 -17.45 1.32 -2.40
N ASP A 87 -17.06 0.53 -3.40
CA ASP A 87 -17.70 0.47 -4.72
C ASP A 87 -18.86 -0.53 -4.79
N SER A 88 -18.70 -1.74 -4.25
CA SER A 88 -19.72 -2.80 -4.30
C SER A 88 -20.48 -3.00 -2.99
N GLY A 89 -19.95 -2.54 -1.85
CA GLY A 89 -20.46 -2.84 -0.52
C GLY A 89 -20.18 -4.28 -0.03
N GLU A 90 -19.51 -5.10 -0.85
CA GLU A 90 -19.18 -6.48 -0.49
C GLU A 90 -18.12 -6.53 0.61
N GLN A 91 -18.28 -7.47 1.54
CA GLN A 91 -17.36 -7.60 2.66
C GLN A 91 -16.10 -8.37 2.24
N ILE A 92 -14.94 -7.81 2.53
CA ILE A 92 -13.65 -8.43 2.29
C ILE A 92 -13.47 -9.55 3.32
N THR A 93 -13.69 -10.79 2.87
CA THR A 93 -13.46 -12.01 3.64
C THR A 93 -12.31 -12.82 3.04
N LYS A 94 -11.80 -13.81 3.78
CA LYS A 94 -10.80 -14.74 3.25
C LYS A 94 -11.29 -15.45 1.99
N ASP A 95 -12.53 -15.93 2.00
CA ASP A 95 -13.13 -16.63 0.86
C ASP A 95 -13.35 -15.70 -0.34
N PHE A 96 -13.67 -14.43 -0.08
CA PHE A 96 -13.75 -13.41 -1.13
C PHE A 96 -12.38 -13.19 -1.79
N VAL A 97 -11.34 -12.91 -0.98
CA VAL A 97 -9.95 -12.71 -1.47
C VAL A 97 -9.44 -13.91 -2.27
N GLN A 98 -9.76 -15.14 -1.86
CA GLN A 98 -9.33 -16.35 -2.57
C GLN A 98 -10.01 -16.56 -3.93
N LYS A 99 -11.15 -15.91 -4.19
CA LYS A 99 -11.87 -15.97 -5.47
C LYS A 99 -11.39 -14.93 -6.48
N LEU A 100 -10.73 -13.86 -6.01
CA LEU A 100 -10.25 -12.76 -6.84
C LEU A 100 -9.02 -13.16 -7.65
#